data_AF-A0A699Z9D5-F1
#
_entry.id   AF-A0A699Z9D5-F1
#
_cell.length_a   1.000
_cell.length_b   1.000
_cell.length_c   1.000
_cell.angle_alpha   90.00
_cell.angle_beta   90.00
_cell.angle_gamma   90.00
#
_symmetry.space_group_name_H-M   'P 1'
#
loop_
_entity.id
_entity.type
_entity.pdbx_description
1 polymer ?
#
loop_
_entity_poly.entity_id
_entity_poly.type
_entity_poly.pdbx_seq_one_letter_code
_entity_poly.pdbx_strand_id
1 'polypeptide(L)'
;AQTSFKVVAGVTLGTALARDLSQLPAELQSGRFCDTWDVRCEAAARTWTRPHAQDNLMDLVPLGRVRGSFNFSLEDKRVLNLTVEIKDEDNVKQDMSIDVYGRKEKSEAAEAKVAAALSKQEAKEQEQDELDQLLAL
;
A
#
# COMPACT_ATOMS: atom_id res chain seq x y z
N ALA A 1 8.50 -8.54 -0.97
CA ALA A 1 8.22 -7.29 -0.25
C ALA A 1 9.07 -7.22 1.01
N GLN A 2 9.62 -6.06 1.34
CA GLN A 2 10.29 -5.84 2.63
C GLN A 2 9.24 -5.74 3.75
N THR A 3 9.62 -6.11 4.97
CA THR A 3 8.71 -6.21 6.14
C THR A 3 9.42 -5.73 7.40
N SER A 4 8.67 -5.20 8.37
CA SER A 4 9.20 -4.86 9.70
C SER A 4 9.12 -6.02 10.70
N PHE A 5 8.57 -7.16 10.32
CA PHE A 5 8.48 -8.35 11.15
C PHE A 5 9.80 -9.14 11.10
N LYS A 6 10.36 -9.46 12.27
CA LYS A 6 11.57 -10.29 12.38
C LYS A 6 11.25 -11.77 12.52
N VAL A 7 10.22 -12.07 13.31
CA VAL A 7 9.87 -13.43 13.73
C VAL A 7 8.36 -13.52 13.90
N VAL A 8 7.80 -14.70 13.65
CA VAL A 8 6.41 -15.04 13.95
C VAL A 8 6.38 -16.43 14.61
N ALA A 9 5.44 -16.66 15.52
CA ALA A 9 5.27 -17.95 16.18
C ALA A 9 3.82 -18.42 16.10
N GLY A 10 3.63 -19.72 15.90
CA GLY A 10 2.33 -20.37 15.99
C GLY A 10 2.01 -20.70 17.45
N VAL A 11 1.05 -20.00 18.05
CA VAL A 11 0.62 -20.21 19.44
C VAL A 11 -0.89 -20.33 19.52
N THR A 12 -1.40 -20.96 20.59
CA THR A 12 -2.84 -21.07 20.81
C THR A 12 -3.39 -19.76 21.36
N LEU A 13 -4.69 -19.51 21.15
CA LEU A 13 -5.34 -18.31 21.68
C LEU A 13 -5.23 -18.24 23.22
N GLY A 14 -5.33 -19.39 23.89
CA GLY A 14 -5.22 -19.47 25.35
C GLY A 14 -3.86 -19.00 25.87
N THR A 15 -2.76 -19.44 25.25
CA THR A 15 -1.41 -19.00 25.65
C THR A 15 -1.17 -17.53 25.30
N ALA A 16 -1.68 -17.06 24.16
CA ALA A 16 -1.58 -15.66 23.78
C ALA A 16 -2.34 -14.73 24.74
N LEU A 17 -3.54 -15.12 25.21
CA LEU A 17 -4.36 -14.34 26.14
C LEU A 17 -3.85 -14.37 27.58
N ALA A 18 -3.04 -15.35 27.97
CA ALA A 18 -2.43 -15.40 29.29
C ALA A 18 -1.45 -14.24 29.55
N ARG A 19 -1.00 -13.54 28.49
CA ARG A 19 -0.06 -12.40 28.54
C ARG A 19 1.21 -12.70 29.34
N ASP A 20 1.64 -13.94 29.33
CA ASP A 20 2.84 -14.40 29.99
C ASP A 20 3.96 -14.57 28.96
N LEU A 21 4.98 -13.69 29.03
CA LEU A 21 6.14 -13.75 28.14
C LEU A 21 6.89 -15.08 28.31
N SER A 22 6.90 -15.69 29.49
CA SER A 22 7.63 -16.94 29.73
C SER A 22 7.07 -18.14 28.97
N GLN A 23 5.78 -18.09 28.62
CA GLN A 23 5.11 -19.12 27.82
C GLN A 23 5.34 -18.95 26.31
N LEU A 24 5.90 -17.81 25.90
CA LEU A 24 6.23 -17.56 24.51
C LEU A 24 7.63 -18.09 24.17
N PRO A 25 7.88 -18.43 22.89
CA PRO A 25 9.20 -18.83 22.42
C PRO A 25 10.28 -17.78 22.73
N ALA A 26 11.51 -18.23 22.95
CA ALA A 26 12.62 -17.40 23.41
C ALA A 26 12.84 -16.13 22.57
N GLU A 27 12.62 -16.18 21.24
CA GLU A 27 12.78 -15.01 20.37
C GLU A 27 11.76 -13.88 20.67
N LEU A 28 10.59 -14.21 21.23
CA LEU A 28 9.52 -13.26 21.54
C LEU A 28 9.56 -12.75 22.99
N GLN A 29 10.35 -13.38 23.87
CA GLN A 29 10.43 -13.03 25.28
C GLN A 29 10.99 -11.62 25.54
N SER A 30 11.79 -11.10 24.61
CA SER A 30 12.32 -9.72 24.68
C SER A 30 11.30 -8.64 24.30
N GLY A 31 10.13 -9.04 23.79
CA GLY A 31 9.09 -8.15 23.32
C GLY A 31 8.23 -7.53 24.43
N ARG A 32 7.32 -6.65 24.02
CA ARG A 32 6.25 -6.11 24.88
C ARG A 32 4.92 -6.34 24.18
N PHE A 33 3.87 -6.61 24.95
CA PHE A 33 2.52 -6.67 24.41
C PHE A 33 2.08 -5.28 23.97
N CYS A 34 1.40 -5.20 22.83
CA CYS A 34 0.88 -3.96 22.31
C CYS A 34 -0.46 -3.59 22.96
N ASP A 35 -0.88 -2.34 22.76
CA ASP A 35 -2.23 -1.91 23.14
C ASP A 35 -3.28 -2.72 22.38
N THR A 36 -4.46 -2.91 22.99
CA THR A 36 -5.58 -3.68 22.39
C THR A 36 -5.22 -5.14 22.07
N TRP A 37 -4.25 -5.73 22.77
CA TRP A 37 -3.77 -7.11 22.57
C TRP A 37 -4.91 -8.13 22.45
N ASP A 38 -5.84 -8.15 23.41
CA ASP A 38 -6.89 -9.18 23.47
C ASP A 38 -7.81 -9.12 22.24
N VAL A 39 -8.23 -7.91 21.86
CA VAL A 39 -9.07 -7.68 20.67
C VAL A 39 -8.36 -8.15 19.40
N ARG A 40 -7.05 -7.91 19.30
CA ARG A 40 -6.23 -8.35 18.15
C ARG A 40 -6.09 -9.87 18.12
N CYS A 41 -5.86 -10.51 19.27
CA CYS A 41 -5.80 -11.96 19.38
C CYS A 41 -7.13 -12.62 18.99
N GLU A 42 -8.25 -12.10 19.49
CA GLU A 42 -9.58 -12.59 19.12
C GLU A 42 -9.88 -12.42 17.63
N ALA A 43 -9.57 -11.24 17.08
CA ALA A 43 -9.77 -10.96 15.66
C ALA A 43 -8.93 -11.91 14.79
N ALA A 44 -7.65 -12.08 15.13
CA ALA A 44 -6.76 -13.02 14.45
C ALA A 44 -7.29 -14.46 14.54
N ALA A 45 -7.70 -14.92 15.72
CA ALA A 45 -8.29 -16.24 15.89
C ALA A 45 -9.50 -16.43 14.97
N ARG A 46 -10.45 -15.49 14.96
CA ARG A 46 -11.64 -15.56 14.08
C ARG A 46 -11.27 -15.63 12.59
N THR A 47 -10.24 -14.89 12.17
CA THR A 47 -9.76 -14.92 10.78
C THR A 47 -9.19 -16.28 10.39
N TRP A 48 -8.37 -16.87 11.28
CA TRP A 48 -7.62 -18.10 11.00
C TRP A 48 -8.35 -19.39 11.37
N THR A 49 -9.50 -19.34 12.05
CA THR A 49 -10.35 -20.52 12.32
C THR A 49 -10.99 -21.10 11.06
N ARG A 50 -11.01 -20.36 9.94
CA ARG A 50 -11.59 -20.87 8.68
C ARG A 50 -10.71 -21.98 8.10
N PRO A 51 -11.25 -23.13 7.63
CA PRO A 51 -10.45 -24.28 7.19
C PRO A 51 -9.34 -23.92 6.20
N HIS A 52 -9.67 -23.22 5.12
CA HIS A 52 -8.69 -22.82 4.11
C HIS A 52 -7.59 -21.88 4.66
N ALA A 53 -7.93 -20.97 5.56
CA ALA A 53 -6.95 -20.07 6.17
C ALA A 53 -6.06 -20.84 7.16
N GLN A 54 -6.66 -21.76 7.91
CA GLN A 54 -5.97 -22.62 8.87
C GLN A 54 -4.93 -23.51 8.17
N ASP A 55 -5.30 -24.15 7.06
CA ASP A 55 -4.38 -25.02 6.30
C ASP A 55 -3.15 -24.23 5.82
N ASN A 56 -3.38 -23.08 5.19
CA ASN A 56 -2.30 -22.19 4.75
C ASN A 56 -1.41 -21.73 5.92
N LEU A 57 -2.01 -21.45 7.08
CA LEU A 57 -1.26 -21.03 8.27
C LEU A 57 -0.40 -22.16 8.82
N MET A 58 -0.93 -23.40 8.86
CA MET A 58 -0.19 -24.57 9.35
C MET A 58 0.97 -24.93 8.42
N ASP A 59 0.85 -24.71 7.11
CA ASP A 59 1.95 -24.87 6.16
C ASP A 59 3.04 -23.81 6.34
N LEU A 60 2.65 -22.59 6.71
CA LEU A 60 3.59 -21.49 6.94
C LEU A 60 4.30 -21.62 8.28
N VAL A 61 3.54 -21.77 9.37
CA VAL A 61 3.99 -21.76 10.76
C VAL A 61 3.10 -22.67 11.60
N PRO A 62 3.48 -23.95 11.75
CA PRO A 62 2.75 -24.88 12.61
C PRO A 62 2.69 -24.41 14.07
N LEU A 63 1.72 -24.94 14.83
CA LEU A 63 1.63 -24.70 16.27
C LEU A 63 2.92 -25.11 16.99
N GLY A 64 3.41 -24.25 17.88
CA GLY A 64 4.65 -24.43 18.64
C GLY A 64 5.93 -24.19 17.83
N ARG A 65 5.82 -23.86 16.53
CA ARG A 65 6.97 -23.47 15.72
C ARG A 65 7.12 -21.97 15.65
N VAL A 66 8.38 -21.59 15.51
CA VAL A 66 8.78 -20.22 15.23
C VAL A 66 9.35 -20.17 13.83
N ARG A 67 8.95 -19.16 13.08
CA ARG A 67 9.48 -18.86 11.76
C ARG A 67 10.14 -17.49 11.78
N GLY A 68 11.42 -17.48 11.41
CA GLY A 68 12.19 -16.27 11.14
C GLY A 68 12.47 -16.09 9.65
N SER A 69 13.48 -15.28 9.35
CA SER A 69 14.00 -15.06 7.98
C SER A 69 13.04 -14.33 7.04
N PHE A 70 12.27 -13.40 7.58
CA PHE A 70 11.57 -12.40 6.77
C PHE A 70 12.57 -11.42 6.15
N ASN A 71 12.20 -10.80 5.03
CA ASN A 71 12.97 -9.71 4.41
C ASN A 71 12.86 -8.44 5.27
N PHE A 72 13.55 -8.45 6.42
CA PHE A 72 13.47 -7.41 7.43
C PHE A 72 14.18 -6.13 6.99
N SER A 73 13.45 -5.01 6.98
CA SER A 73 14.00 -3.69 6.69
C SER A 73 13.32 -2.63 7.55
N LEU A 74 14.10 -1.67 8.02
CA LEU A 74 13.63 -0.46 8.71
C LEU A 74 13.86 0.81 7.89
N GLU A 75 14.45 0.68 6.70
CA GLU A 75 14.87 1.79 5.84
C GLU A 75 13.67 2.38 5.11
N ASP A 76 12.84 1.53 4.49
CA ASP A 76 11.62 1.93 3.78
C ASP A 76 10.39 1.94 4.71
N LYS A 77 10.38 2.84 5.70
CA LYS A 77 9.11 3.14 6.38
C LYS A 77 8.23 3.87 5.39
N ARG A 78 7.03 3.33 5.10
CA ARG A 78 5.96 4.09 4.45
C ARG A 78 5.89 5.45 5.14
N VAL A 79 6.23 6.52 4.43
CA VAL A 79 6.04 7.88 4.91
C VAL A 79 4.53 8.05 4.97
N LEU A 80 3.97 7.95 6.18
CA LEU A 80 2.62 8.43 6.40
C LEU A 80 2.68 9.93 6.14
N ASN A 81 1.91 10.44 5.19
CA ASN A 81 1.85 11.88 4.98
C ASN A 81 1.50 12.54 6.32
N LEU A 82 2.33 13.47 6.78
CA LEU A 82 2.10 14.22 8.04
C LEU A 82 0.75 14.94 8.04
N THR A 83 0.27 15.28 6.85
CA THR A 83 -1.07 15.81 6.58
C THR A 83 -1.75 14.87 5.60
N VAL A 84 -2.88 14.29 5.98
CA VAL A 84 -3.68 13.45 5.09
C VAL A 84 -4.42 14.36 4.10
N GLU A 85 -3.73 14.73 3.02
CA GLU A 85 -4.37 15.34 1.84
C GLU A 85 -4.79 14.22 0.89
N ILE A 86 -6.08 13.88 0.90
CA ILE A 86 -6.66 12.91 -0.01
C ILE A 86 -6.90 13.62 -1.35
N LYS A 87 -6.16 13.25 -2.38
CA LYS A 87 -6.40 13.74 -3.74
C LYS A 87 -7.28 12.75 -4.49
N ASP A 88 -8.09 13.25 -5.42
CA ASP A 88 -8.93 12.42 -6.29
C ASP A 88 -8.12 11.40 -7.12
N GLU A 89 -6.85 11.70 -7.34
CA GLU A 89 -5.86 10.88 -8.03
C GLU A 89 -5.45 9.63 -7.21
N ASP A 90 -5.57 9.69 -5.88
CA ASP A 90 -5.24 8.60 -4.96
C ASP A 90 -6.34 7.53 -4.91
N ASN A 91 -7.53 7.83 -5.45
CA ASN A 91 -8.60 6.85 -5.55
C ASN A 91 -8.18 5.74 -6.53
N VAL A 92 -8.13 4.49 -6.03
CA VAL A 92 -8.12 3.30 -6.90
C VAL A 92 -9.27 3.46 -7.88
N LYS A 93 -8.92 3.66 -9.16
CA LYS A 93 -9.91 3.83 -10.21
C LYS A 93 -10.73 2.55 -10.25
N GLN A 94 -12.03 2.68 -9.94
CA GLN A 94 -12.98 1.61 -10.20
C GLN A 94 -12.95 1.28 -11.70
N ASP A 95 -13.30 0.04 -12.03
CA ASP A 95 -13.40 -0.48 -13.39
C ASP A 95 -13.91 0.61 -14.35
N MET A 96 -13.13 0.92 -15.39
CA MET A 96 -13.40 2.02 -16.33
C MET A 96 -14.73 1.88 -17.08
N SER A 97 -15.35 0.70 -17.01
CA SER A 97 -16.70 0.46 -17.53
C SER A 97 -17.81 1.16 -16.72
N ILE A 98 -17.54 1.60 -15.49
CA ILE A 98 -18.50 2.27 -14.61
C ILE A 98 -18.05 3.71 -14.34
N ASP A 99 -18.32 4.63 -15.28
CA ASP A 99 -18.03 6.06 -15.11
C ASP A 99 -19.18 6.82 -14.44
N VAL A 100 -19.28 6.71 -13.11
CA VAL A 100 -20.33 7.40 -12.32
C VAL A 100 -20.10 8.92 -12.22
N TYR A 101 -18.87 9.38 -12.47
CA TYR A 101 -18.46 10.76 -12.16
C TYR A 101 -18.09 11.58 -13.40
N GLY A 102 -18.43 11.11 -14.60
CA GLY A 102 -18.12 11.80 -15.87
C GLY A 102 -16.61 12.02 -16.08
N ARG A 103 -15.78 11.11 -15.56
CA ARG A 103 -14.32 11.22 -15.61
C ARG A 103 -13.78 11.13 -17.03
N LYS A 104 -14.47 10.39 -17.91
CA LYS A 104 -14.13 10.31 -19.33
C LYS A 104 -14.19 11.69 -19.99
N GLU A 105 -15.31 12.41 -19.81
CA GLU A 105 -15.50 13.76 -20.35
C GLU A 105 -14.46 14.75 -19.80
N LYS A 106 -14.12 14.63 -18.49
CA LYS A 106 -13.09 15.48 -17.87
C LYS A 106 -11.69 15.20 -18.41
N SER A 107 -11.37 13.93 -18.70
CA SER A 107 -10.09 13.56 -19.32
C SER A 107 -10.01 14.01 -20.78
N GLU A 108 -11.07 13.81 -21.56
CA GLU A 108 -11.14 14.24 -22.96
C GLU A 108 -11.06 15.77 -23.08
N ALA A 109 -11.71 16.50 -22.16
CA ALA A 109 -11.61 17.96 -22.09
C ALA A 109 -10.21 18.44 -21.67
N ALA A 110 -9.51 17.70 -20.81
CA ALA A 110 -8.13 18.00 -20.44
C ALA A 110 -7.18 17.75 -21.61
N GLU A 111 -7.32 16.62 -22.30
CA GLU A 111 -6.53 16.26 -23.49
C GLU A 111 -6.76 17.26 -24.64
N ALA A 112 -8.01 17.67 -24.87
CA ALA A 112 -8.33 18.69 -25.87
C ALA A 112 -7.71 20.05 -25.54
N LYS A 113 -7.66 20.44 -24.26
CA LYS A 113 -6.97 21.67 -23.83
C LYS A 113 -5.46 21.59 -24.03
N VAL A 114 -4.86 20.44 -23.76
CA VAL A 114 -3.41 20.22 -23.99
C VAL A 114 -3.10 20.26 -25.49
N ALA A 115 -3.90 19.59 -26.32
CA ALA A 115 -3.74 19.62 -27.77
C ALA A 115 -3.90 21.04 -28.36
N ALA A 116 -4.87 21.80 -27.86
CA ALA A 116 -5.07 23.20 -28.28
C ALA A 116 -3.95 24.14 -27.79
N ALA A 117 -3.28 23.81 -26.69
CA ALA A 117 -2.11 24.57 -26.23
C ALA A 117 -0.87 24.27 -27.08
N LEU A 118 -0.65 23.00 -27.43
CA LEU A 118 0.45 22.56 -28.30
C LEU A 118 0.32 23.17 -29.70
N SER A 119 -0.87 23.12 -30.32
CA SER A 119 -1.07 23.71 -31.65
C SER A 119 -0.87 25.23 -31.67
N LYS A 120 -1.21 25.93 -30.58
CA LYS A 120 -0.92 27.36 -30.42
C LYS A 120 0.56 27.65 -30.20
N GLN A 121 1.32 26.73 -29.59
CA GLN A 121 2.76 26.87 -29.47
C GLN A 121 3.44 26.64 -30.82
N GLU A 122 3.06 25.60 -31.55
CA GLU A 122 3.59 25.29 -32.89
C GLU A 122 3.31 26.43 -33.89
N ALA A 123 2.11 27.00 -33.88
CA ALA A 123 1.78 28.13 -34.75
C ALA A 123 2.60 29.39 -34.44
N LYS A 124 2.88 29.64 -33.15
CA LYS A 124 3.75 30.76 -32.74
C LYS A 124 5.20 30.54 -33.13
N GLU A 125 5.67 29.30 -33.05
CA GLU A 125 7.03 28.93 -33.43
C GLU A 125 7.22 29.08 -34.94
N GLN A 126 6.23 28.68 -35.74
CA GLN A 126 6.24 28.89 -37.19
C GLN A 126 6.21 30.37 -37.58
N GLU A 127 5.36 31.19 -36.94
CA GLU A 127 5.30 32.63 -37.20
C GLU A 127 6.62 33.33 -36.84
N GLN A 128 7.28 32.87 -35.77
CA GLN A 128 8.59 33.37 -35.36
C GLN A 128 9.69 32.96 -36.37
N ASP A 129 9.68 31.72 -36.84
CA ASP A 129 10.62 31.22 -37.85
C ASP A 129 10.47 31.97 -39.19
N GLU A 130 9.24 32.31 -39.60
CA GLU A 130 8.97 33.10 -40.80
C GLU A 130 9.49 34.54 -40.68
N LEU A 131 9.31 35.19 -39.52
CA LEU A 131 9.83 36.53 -39.24
C LEU A 131 11.36 36.55 -39.26
N ASP A 132 12.01 35.54 -38.68
CA ASP A 132 13.47 35.43 -38.66
C ASP A 132 14.05 35.21 -40.07
N GLN A 133 13.35 34.46 -40.94
CA GLN A 133 13.73 34.30 -42.34
C GLN A 133 13.62 35.60 -43.16
N LEU A 134 12.61 36.45 -42.89
CA LEU A 134 12.43 37.72 -43.59
C LEU A 134 13.45 38.79 -43.19
N LEU A 135 13.95 38.74 -41.96
CA LEU A 135 14.98 39.66 -41.44
C LEU A 135 16.41 39.30 -41.88
N ALA A 136 16.61 38.09 -42.43
CA ALA A 136 17.91 37.57 -42.87
C ALA A 136 18.23 37.87 -44.36
N LEU A 137 17.37 38.61 -45.06
CA LEU A 137 17.52 39.09 -46.46
C LEU A 137 17.93 40.56 -46.51
#